data_AF-A0A0D6KFS1-F1
#
_entry.id   AF-A0A0D6KFS1-F1
#
_cell.length_a   1.000
_cell.length_b   1.000
_cell.length_c   1.000
_cell.angle_alpha   90.00
_cell.angle_beta   90.00
_cell.angle_gamma   90.00
#
_symmetry.space_group_name_H-M   'P 1'
#
loop_
_entity.id
_entity.type
_entity.pdbx_description
1 polymer ?
#
loop_
_entity_poly.entity_id
_entity_poly.type
_entity_poly.pdbx_seq_one_letter_code
_entity_poly.pdbx_strand_id
1 'polypeptide(L)'
;MVRARRRTSGFLKDFQEFALKGNVVDLAIAVIIGGAFGKIVTSFVEDVVMPLINPLVAVAGKDWRTITVGPGIAIGKFLGSIVDFVIIALVLFVVIQALQKFKKKEEIAAEPPPADPNLVAQERLTGALDRLTQTLESRNPQF
;
A
#
# COMPACT_ATOMS: atom_id res chain seq x y z
N MET A 1 50.78 -0.23 31.40
CA MET A 1 50.11 -1.06 30.36
C MET A 1 48.60 -1.05 30.62
N VAL A 2 47.80 -0.29 29.86
CA VAL A 2 46.33 -0.36 29.91
C VAL A 2 45.81 -0.43 28.47
N ARG A 3 45.06 -1.49 28.18
CA ARG A 3 44.66 -1.95 26.85
C ARG A 3 43.62 -1.00 26.23
N ALA A 4 43.84 -0.64 24.97
CA ALA A 4 42.87 0.06 24.13
C ALA A 4 41.61 -0.78 23.93
N ARG A 5 40.47 -0.33 24.46
CA ARG A 5 39.16 -0.94 24.22
C ARG A 5 38.61 -0.40 22.90
N ARG A 6 38.82 -1.13 21.81
CA ARG A 6 38.27 -0.83 20.49
C ARG A 6 36.73 -0.96 20.55
N ARG A 7 36.00 0.14 20.62
CA ARG A 7 34.54 0.16 20.39
C ARG A 7 34.28 0.05 18.88
N THR A 8 34.32 -1.15 18.34
CA THR A 8 33.93 -1.40 16.94
C THR A 8 32.41 -1.58 16.83
N SER A 9 31.63 -0.53 17.08
CA SER A 9 30.18 -0.61 16.90
C SER A 9 29.53 0.72 16.46
N GLY A 10 30.15 1.43 15.52
CA GLY A 10 29.73 2.78 15.11
C GLY A 10 29.03 2.89 13.75
N PHE A 11 28.50 1.79 13.21
CA PHE A 11 27.69 1.84 11.98
C PHE A 11 26.56 0.84 12.02
N LEU A 12 26.83 -0.42 12.40
CA LEU A 12 25.79 -1.45 12.54
C LEU A 12 24.77 -1.11 13.63
N LYS A 13 25.20 -0.48 14.73
CA LYS A 13 24.30 -0.02 15.79
C LYS A 13 23.50 1.21 15.36
N ASP A 14 24.16 2.18 14.75
CA ASP A 14 23.53 3.40 14.24
C ASP A 14 22.51 3.09 13.13
N PHE A 15 22.83 2.13 12.26
CA PHE A 15 21.92 1.61 11.24
C PHE A 15 20.76 0.82 11.87
N GLN A 16 21.02 0.01 12.89
CA GLN A 16 19.96 -0.69 13.63
C GLN A 16 19.02 0.31 14.34
N GLU A 17 19.54 1.35 14.99
CA GLU A 17 18.72 2.41 15.61
C GLU A 17 17.94 3.22 14.57
N PHE A 18 18.53 3.49 13.40
CA PHE A 18 17.84 4.15 12.30
C PHE A 18 16.72 3.26 11.73
N ALA A 19 17.02 1.98 11.47
CA ALA A 19 16.07 1.03 10.92
C ALA A 19 14.92 0.78 11.92
N LEU A 20 15.20 0.68 13.23
CA LEU A 20 14.19 0.48 14.26
C LEU A 20 13.30 1.71 14.52
N LYS A 21 13.54 2.85 13.85
CA LYS A 21 12.50 3.90 13.81
C LYS A 21 11.27 3.30 13.11
N GLY A 22 10.19 3.12 13.87
CA GLY A 22 8.97 2.43 13.41
C GLY A 22 8.47 2.85 12.02
N ASN A 23 8.54 4.16 11.71
CA ASN A 23 8.16 4.70 10.40
C ASN A 23 8.92 4.10 9.20
N VAL A 24 10.16 3.61 9.38
CA VAL A 24 10.97 3.01 8.30
C VAL A 24 10.67 1.52 8.14
N VAL A 25 10.44 0.81 9.25
CA VAL A 25 10.09 -0.63 9.21
C VAL A 25 8.71 -0.83 8.60
N ASP A 26 7.73 -0.03 8.99
CA ASP A 26 6.37 -0.14 8.46
C ASP A 26 6.33 0.20 6.96
N LEU A 27 7.09 1.22 6.54
CA LEU A 27 7.29 1.55 5.13
C LEU A 27 7.96 0.38 4.36
N ALA A 28 9.01 -0.21 4.92
CA ALA A 28 9.72 -1.32 4.28
C ALA A 28 8.82 -2.54 4.09
N ILE A 29 8.03 -2.88 5.11
CA ILE A 29 7.05 -3.97 5.04
C ILE A 29 5.99 -3.66 3.98
N ALA A 30 5.45 -2.44 3.96
CA ALA A 30 4.45 -2.02 2.98
C ALA A 30 4.96 -2.14 1.53
N VAL A 31 6.22 -1.73 1.27
CA VAL A 31 6.83 -1.81 -0.07
C VAL A 31 7.08 -3.26 -0.49
N ILE A 32 7.58 -4.11 0.41
CA ILE A 32 7.85 -5.53 0.12
C ILE A 32 6.54 -6.26 -0.18
N ILE A 33 5.52 -6.07 0.66
CA ILE A 33 4.20 -6.68 0.47
C ILE A 33 3.55 -6.15 -0.81
N GLY A 34 3.60 -4.83 -1.05
CA GLY A 34 3.07 -4.22 -2.27
C GLY A 34 3.71 -4.77 -3.54
N GLY A 35 5.04 -4.93 -3.54
CA GLY A 35 5.78 -5.51 -4.66
C GLY A 35 5.45 -6.99 -4.89
N ALA A 36 5.31 -7.79 -3.83
CA ALA A 36 4.92 -9.19 -3.92
C ALA A 36 3.47 -9.36 -4.39
N PHE A 37 2.55 -8.57 -3.84
CA PHE A 37 1.13 -8.58 -4.22
C PHE A 37 0.93 -8.16 -5.67
N GLY A 38 1.69 -7.17 -6.15
CA GLY A 38 1.69 -6.79 -7.57
C GLY A 38 1.99 -7.98 -8.48
N LYS A 39 2.98 -8.82 -8.15
CA LYS A 39 3.29 -10.03 -8.93
C LYS A 39 2.15 -11.04 -8.95
N ILE A 40 1.45 -11.23 -7.84
CA ILE A 40 0.29 -12.14 -7.75
C ILE A 40 -0.84 -11.63 -8.66
N VAL A 41 -1.08 -10.32 -8.65
CA VAL A 41 -2.11 -9.71 -9.51
C VAL A 41 -1.72 -9.83 -10.98
N THR A 42 -0.46 -9.54 -11.32
CA THR A 42 0.07 -9.71 -12.68
C THR A 42 -0.08 -11.16 -13.16
N SER A 43 0.32 -12.15 -12.36
CA SER A 43 0.19 -13.56 -12.76
C SER A 43 -1.27 -13.98 -12.91
N PHE A 44 -2.17 -13.54 -12.03
CA PHE A 44 -3.59 -13.82 -12.18
C PHE A 44 -4.16 -13.23 -13.48
N VAL A 45 -3.75 -12.01 -13.85
CA VAL A 45 -4.20 -11.42 -15.11
C VAL A 45 -3.62 -12.14 -16.31
N GLU A 46 -2.31 -12.37 -16.33
CA GLU A 46 -1.62 -13.01 -17.46
C GLU A 46 -1.99 -14.49 -17.63
N ASP A 47 -2.14 -15.24 -16.54
CA ASP A 47 -2.31 -16.70 -16.58
C ASP A 47 -3.78 -17.14 -16.50
N VAL A 48 -4.69 -16.31 -15.97
CA VAL A 48 -6.11 -16.68 -15.80
C VAL A 48 -7.03 -15.80 -16.63
N VAL A 49 -6.92 -14.48 -16.50
CA VAL A 49 -7.85 -13.55 -17.16
C VAL A 49 -7.59 -13.48 -18.66
N MET A 50 -6.33 -13.38 -19.06
CA MET A 50 -5.93 -13.24 -20.45
C MET A 50 -6.31 -14.45 -21.30
N PRO A 51 -6.08 -15.72 -20.90
CA PRO A 51 -6.57 -16.87 -21.65
C PRO A 51 -8.10 -16.89 -21.83
N LEU A 52 -8.86 -16.38 -20.85
CA LEU A 52 -10.32 -16.30 -20.92
C LEU A 52 -10.82 -15.17 -21.83
N ILE A 53 -10.10 -14.04 -21.86
CA ILE A 53 -10.44 -12.87 -22.70
C ILE A 53 -9.86 -12.99 -24.11
N ASN A 54 -8.75 -13.69 -24.30
CA ASN A 54 -8.10 -13.86 -25.60
C ASN A 54 -9.07 -14.35 -26.69
N PRO A 55 -9.94 -15.35 -26.48
CA PRO A 55 -10.92 -15.73 -27.51
C PRO A 55 -11.98 -14.66 -27.84
N LEU A 56 -12.23 -13.70 -26.95
CA LEU A 56 -13.17 -12.59 -27.17
C LEU A 56 -12.52 -11.37 -27.84
N VAL A 57 -11.22 -11.15 -27.59
CA VAL A 57 -10.45 -10.00 -28.13
C VAL A 57 -9.61 -10.38 -29.34
N ALA A 58 -9.29 -11.67 -29.53
CA ALA A 58 -8.66 -12.18 -30.73
C ALA A 58 -9.63 -12.04 -31.90
N VAL A 59 -9.46 -10.98 -32.68
CA VAL A 59 -10.03 -10.87 -34.01
C VAL A 59 -9.41 -11.98 -34.87
N ALA A 60 -10.17 -13.03 -35.12
CA ALA A 60 -9.85 -14.10 -36.08
C ALA A 60 -8.54 -14.87 -35.84
N GLY A 61 -8.21 -15.20 -34.58
CA GLY A 61 -7.13 -16.16 -34.28
C GLY A 61 -5.70 -15.65 -34.58
N LYS A 62 -5.53 -14.34 -34.77
CA LYS A 62 -4.22 -13.70 -34.93
C LYS A 62 -3.91 -12.90 -33.67
N ASP A 63 -2.78 -13.17 -33.02
CA ASP A 63 -2.32 -12.40 -31.88
C ASP A 63 -2.09 -10.94 -32.33
N TRP A 64 -3.04 -10.07 -32.05
CA TRP A 64 -2.93 -8.63 -32.30
C TRP A 64 -1.70 -8.02 -31.60
N ARG A 65 -1.19 -8.72 -30.57
CA ARG A 65 0.04 -8.40 -29.85
C ARG A 65 1.32 -8.65 -30.63
N THR A 66 1.31 -9.48 -31.68
CA THR A 66 2.49 -9.73 -32.52
C THR A 66 2.50 -8.86 -33.78
N ILE A 67 1.60 -7.88 -33.89
CA ILE A 67 1.61 -6.93 -35.01
C ILE A 67 2.86 -6.05 -34.89
N THR A 68 3.74 -6.18 -35.89
CA THR A 68 4.91 -5.33 -36.09
C THR A 68 4.70 -4.47 -37.33
N VAL A 69 5.00 -3.17 -37.25
CA VAL A 69 4.94 -2.24 -38.39
C VAL A 69 6.36 -1.75 -38.72
N GLY A 70 6.79 -1.88 -39.98
CA GLY A 70 8.11 -1.42 -40.42
C GLY A 70 9.28 -2.25 -39.86
N PRO A 71 10.47 -1.67 -39.63
CA PRO A 71 11.70 -2.40 -39.33
C PRO A 71 11.77 -2.88 -37.86
N GLY A 72 10.71 -3.53 -37.38
CA GLY A 72 10.69 -4.18 -36.06
C GLY A 72 9.99 -3.41 -34.95
N ILE A 73 9.18 -2.38 -35.24
CA ILE A 73 8.40 -1.69 -34.20
C ILE A 73 7.22 -2.58 -33.79
N ALA A 74 7.34 -3.22 -32.63
CA ALA A 74 6.34 -4.10 -32.04
C ALA A 74 5.17 -3.30 -31.40
N ILE A 75 4.39 -2.61 -32.24
CA ILE A 75 3.22 -1.83 -31.81
C ILE A 75 2.21 -2.71 -31.07
N GLY A 76 2.08 -3.99 -31.47
CA GLY A 76 1.21 -4.96 -30.81
C GLY A 76 1.62 -5.24 -29.36
N LYS A 77 2.92 -5.28 -29.05
CA LYS A 77 3.40 -5.52 -27.68
C LYS A 77 3.11 -4.33 -26.78
N PHE A 78 3.31 -3.11 -27.30
CA PHE A 78 3.01 -1.89 -26.57
C PHE A 78 1.51 -1.76 -26.28
N LEU A 79 0.67 -1.93 -27.30
CA LEU A 79 -0.78 -1.89 -27.14
C LEU A 79 -1.28 -3.02 -26.24
N GLY A 80 -0.62 -4.19 -26.30
CA GLY A 80 -0.76 -5.29 -25.34
C GLY A 80 -0.60 -4.84 -23.89
N SER A 81 0.52 -4.19 -23.57
CA SER A 81 0.80 -3.71 -22.22
C SER A 81 -0.20 -2.66 -21.70
N ILE A 82 -0.76 -1.83 -22.59
CA ILE A 82 -1.83 -0.89 -22.23
C ILE A 82 -3.10 -1.64 -21.84
N VAL A 83 -3.49 -2.65 -22.63
CA VAL A 83 -4.67 -3.48 -22.32
C VAL A 83 -4.44 -4.25 -21.02
N ASP A 84 -3.25 -4.80 -20.80
CA ASP A 84 -2.91 -5.53 -19.57
C ASP A 84 -3.03 -4.62 -18.34
N PHE A 85 -2.54 -3.38 -18.43
CA PHE A 85 -2.68 -2.38 -17.38
C PHE A 85 -4.16 -2.07 -17.07
N VAL A 86 -5.00 -1.89 -18.10
CA VAL A 86 -6.43 -1.64 -17.92
C VAL A 86 -7.14 -2.85 -17.28
N ILE A 87 -6.79 -4.07 -17.69
CA ILE A 87 -7.33 -5.30 -17.11
C ILE A 87 -6.90 -5.45 -15.65
N ILE A 88 -5.63 -5.23 -15.33
CA ILE A 88 -5.11 -5.25 -13.95
C ILE A 88 -5.87 -4.23 -13.09
N ALA A 89 -6.06 -3.00 -13.58
CA ALA A 89 -6.83 -1.98 -12.86
C ALA A 89 -8.29 -2.41 -12.61
N LEU A 90 -8.94 -3.02 -13.61
CA LEU A 90 -10.31 -3.52 -13.49
C LEU A 90 -10.43 -4.69 -12.51
N VAL A 91 -9.49 -5.63 -12.55
CA VAL A 91 -9.45 -6.77 -11.61
C VAL A 91 -9.20 -6.29 -10.19
N LEU A 92 -8.24 -5.38 -9.97
CA LEU A 92 -8.00 -4.76 -8.66
C LEU A 92 -9.24 -4.05 -8.15
N PHE A 93 -9.96 -3.32 -9.02
CA PHE A 93 -11.21 -2.67 -8.65
C PHE A 93 -12.27 -3.67 -8.18
N VAL A 94 -12.47 -4.78 -8.92
CA VAL A 94 -13.43 -5.83 -8.53
C VAL A 94 -13.03 -6.50 -7.22
N VAL A 95 -11.73 -6.80 -7.03
CA VAL A 95 -11.22 -7.40 -5.78
C VAL A 95 -11.42 -6.46 -4.59
N ILE A 96 -11.07 -5.18 -4.74
CA ILE A 96 -11.27 -4.18 -3.67
C ILE A 96 -12.76 -4.03 -3.37
N GLN A 97 -13.62 -3.99 -4.39
CA GLN A 97 -15.07 -3.90 -4.19
C GLN A 97 -15.63 -5.16 -3.50
N ALA A 98 -15.14 -6.35 -3.86
CA ALA A 98 -15.51 -7.59 -3.21
C ALA A 98 -15.10 -7.56 -1.73
N LEU A 99 -13.84 -7.20 -1.45
CA LEU A 99 -13.34 -7.05 -0.08
C LEU A 99 -14.12 -5.99 0.71
N GLN A 100 -14.51 -4.87 0.10
CA GLN A 100 -15.38 -3.88 0.75
C GLN A 100 -16.77 -4.43 1.05
N LYS A 101 -17.36 -5.22 0.15
CA LYS A 101 -18.65 -5.90 0.39
C LYS A 101 -18.57 -6.95 1.50
N PHE A 102 -17.45 -7.66 1.63
CA PHE A 102 -17.22 -8.63 2.70
C PHE A 102 -16.86 -7.96 4.04
N LYS A 103 -16.00 -6.93 4.04
CA LYS A 103 -15.67 -6.14 5.24
C LYS A 103 -16.87 -5.41 5.82
N LYS A 104 -17.78 -4.90 4.98
CA LYS A 104 -19.05 -4.31 5.44
C LYS A 104 -19.96 -5.31 6.19
N LYS A 105 -19.64 -6.61 6.14
CA LYS A 105 -20.30 -7.69 6.88
C LYS A 105 -19.52 -8.13 8.13
N GLU A 106 -18.25 -7.76 8.27
CA GLU A 106 -17.36 -8.14 9.39
C GLU A 106 -16.84 -6.94 10.23
N GLU A 107 -17.11 -5.69 9.84
CA GLU A 107 -16.80 -4.47 10.62
C GLU A 107 -17.78 -4.23 11.79
N ILE A 108 -18.04 -5.27 12.59
CA ILE A 108 -18.32 -5.11 14.02
C ILE A 108 -17.19 -5.72 14.87
N ALA A 109 -16.21 -6.43 14.27
CA ALA A 109 -15.20 -7.17 15.04
C ALA A 109 -13.72 -6.90 14.69
N ALA A 110 -13.40 -5.98 13.77
CA ALA A 110 -12.02 -5.53 13.60
C ALA A 110 -11.80 -4.29 14.48
N GLU A 111 -11.00 -4.45 15.54
CA GLU A 111 -10.46 -3.34 16.32
C GLU A 111 -9.96 -2.22 15.40
N PRO A 112 -10.15 -0.95 15.80
CA PRO A 112 -9.73 0.19 14.99
C PRO A 112 -8.27 -0.01 14.57
N PRO A 113 -7.91 0.31 13.31
CA PRO A 113 -6.52 0.27 12.86
C PRO A 113 -5.67 0.98 13.91
N PRO A 114 -4.47 0.48 14.25
CA PRO A 114 -3.67 1.02 15.34
C PRO A 114 -3.59 2.52 15.13
N ALA A 115 -4.31 3.26 15.97
CA ALA A 115 -4.49 4.67 15.77
C ALA A 115 -3.08 5.25 15.77
N ASP A 116 -2.72 5.91 14.67
CA ASP A 116 -1.42 6.56 14.53
C ASP A 116 -1.13 7.26 15.87
N PRO A 117 -0.01 6.96 16.54
CA PRO A 117 0.28 7.53 17.86
C PRO A 117 0.11 9.05 17.89
N ASN A 118 0.29 9.71 16.75
CA ASN A 118 0.04 11.14 16.57
C ASN A 118 -1.45 11.50 16.60
N LEU A 119 -2.34 10.70 15.99
CA LEU A 119 -3.79 10.92 16.02
C LEU A 119 -4.35 10.73 17.44
N VAL A 120 -3.89 9.71 18.17
CA VAL A 120 -4.28 9.51 19.59
C VAL A 120 -3.76 10.63 20.47
N ALA A 121 -2.53 11.11 20.23
CA ALA A 121 -1.99 12.26 20.95
C ALA A 121 -2.81 13.53 20.68
N GLN A 122 -3.22 13.76 19.43
CA GLN A 122 -4.07 14.89 19.05
C GLN A 122 -5.45 14.82 19.70
N GLU A 123 -6.13 13.67 19.72
CA GLU A 123 -7.41 13.51 20.40
C GLU A 123 -7.31 13.81 21.92
N ARG A 124 -6.22 13.37 22.56
CA ARG A 124 -5.96 13.67 23.98
C ARG A 124 -5.70 15.15 24.22
N LEU A 125 -5.00 15.83 23.30
CA LEU A 125 -4.75 17.27 23.38
C LEU A 125 -6.04 18.06 23.20
N THR A 126 -6.87 17.72 22.22
CA THR A 126 -8.18 18.36 22.00
C THR A 126 -9.09 18.15 23.20
N GLY A 127 -9.19 16.91 23.72
CA GLY A 127 -9.97 16.64 24.92
C GLY A 127 -9.43 17.31 26.18
N ALA A 128 -8.12 17.54 26.28
CA ALA A 128 -7.52 18.31 27.37
C ALA A 128 -7.85 19.81 27.24
N LEU A 129 -7.85 20.37 26.02
CA LEU A 129 -8.25 21.75 25.76
C LEU A 129 -9.73 21.97 26.11
N ASP A 130 -10.63 21.06 25.74
CA ASP A 130 -12.05 21.16 26.09
C ASP A 130 -12.28 21.15 27.60
N ARG A 131 -11.55 20.29 28.32
CA ARG A 131 -11.58 20.26 29.79
C ARG A 131 -11.05 21.56 30.40
N LEU A 132 -9.96 22.11 29.85
CA LEU A 132 -9.42 23.38 30.32
C LEU A 132 -10.42 24.51 30.08
N THR A 133 -11.05 24.56 28.91
CA THR A 133 -12.12 25.52 28.59
C THR A 133 -13.27 25.42 29.57
N GLN A 134 -13.78 24.20 29.84
CA GLN A 134 -14.83 23.98 30.85
C GLN A 134 -14.40 24.43 32.26
N THR A 135 -13.15 24.15 32.66
CA THR A 135 -12.66 24.58 33.98
C THR A 135 -12.51 26.10 34.09
N LEU A 136 -12.11 26.78 33.01
CA LEU A 136 -12.02 28.25 32.98
C LEU A 136 -13.41 28.91 33.01
N GLU A 137 -14.36 28.37 32.25
CA GLU A 137 -15.75 28.88 32.21
C GLU A 137 -16.45 28.67 33.57
N SER A 138 -16.26 27.52 34.20
CA SER A 138 -16.76 27.26 35.56
C SER A 138 -16.08 28.10 36.64
N ARG A 139 -14.84 28.56 36.41
CA ARG A 139 -14.09 29.42 37.35
C ARG A 139 -14.30 30.92 37.15
N ASN A 140 -14.82 31.37 36.01
CA ASN A 140 -15.05 32.80 35.74
C ASN A 140 -16.54 33.20 35.63
N PRO A 141 -17.35 33.06 36.69
CA PRO A 141 -18.74 33.53 36.71
C PRO A 141 -18.92 35.00 37.12
N GLN A 142 -17.87 35.83 37.22
CA GLN A 142 -17.96 37.21 37.73
C GLN A 142 -17.35 38.33 36.85
N PHE A 143 -17.30 38.13 35.53
CA PHE A 143 -17.37 39.24 34.55
C PHE A 143 -18.24 38.83 33.37
#